data_AF-A0A354V9Z6-F1
#
_entry.id   AF-A0A354V9Z6-F1
#
_cell.length_a   1.000
_cell.length_b   1.000
_cell.length_c   1.000
_cell.angle_alpha   90.00
_cell.angle_beta   90.00
_cell.angle_gamma   90.00
#
_symmetry.space_group_name_H-M   'P 1'
#
loop_
_entity.id
_entity.type
_entity.pdbx_description
1 polymer ?
#
loop_
_entity_poly.entity_id
_entity_poly.type
_entity_poly.pdbx_seq_one_letter_code
_entity_poly.pdbx_strand_id
1 'polypeptide(L)'
;WDVKRLAASFAVDALSRNLGDKAARHLAGTAVQAYRRHMQELTRLDPLTSWRSRVDVADVLGGIPDEKLRSREMIRLRIATEAGHAGYPKLIEKVKGQWRIKEKPPLIFPLSGQRDNTHEIVARTAFESYKLSLPEERRILLDRYELADVAFKAVGVGSVGTFCAIGLFVTLDDQTLLLQLKEAQTSVLAPYAGPSVYRNQGQRVVVGQRIMQTVPDLFLGWTEDRGDDQHCYVRQLKDSRLALIGADLAEGALPYHATLCGVTLARAHARSGDPARIAGYIGTGMAFDNAIVSFAVAYAAQNLADWRLFLEAIKAGQIGVGDA
;
A
#
# COMPACT_ATOMS: atom_id res chain seq x y z
N TRP A 1 -6.44 -1.11 -16.12
CA TRP A 1 -7.00 -0.18 -15.11
C TRP A 1 -5.90 0.52 -14.33
N ASP A 2 -4.87 -0.19 -13.90
CA ASP A 2 -3.84 0.34 -13.00
C ASP A 2 -2.99 1.46 -13.62
N VAL A 3 -2.61 1.33 -14.91
CA VAL A 3 -1.85 2.38 -15.62
C VAL A 3 -2.67 3.68 -15.74
N LYS A 4 -3.98 3.56 -15.98
CA LYS A 4 -4.92 4.69 -16.00
C LYS A 4 -5.01 5.35 -14.62
N ARG A 5 -5.17 4.55 -13.55
CA ARG A 5 -5.22 5.05 -12.16
C ARG A 5 -3.92 5.75 -11.77
N LEU A 6 -2.77 5.14 -12.08
CA LEU A 6 -1.45 5.71 -11.81
C LEU A 6 -1.27 7.07 -12.48
N ALA A 7 -1.56 7.16 -13.79
CA ALA A 7 -1.46 8.42 -14.52
C ALA A 7 -2.42 9.47 -13.99
N ALA A 8 -3.67 9.08 -13.67
CA ALA A 8 -4.67 9.96 -13.06
C ALA A 8 -4.21 10.49 -11.70
N SER A 9 -3.58 9.67 -10.85
CA SER A 9 -3.04 10.12 -9.56
C SER A 9 -2.04 11.27 -9.70
N PHE A 10 -1.14 11.20 -10.69
CA PHE A 10 -0.19 12.29 -10.95
C PHE A 10 -0.84 13.53 -11.56
N ALA A 11 -1.85 13.37 -12.42
CA ALA A 11 -2.60 14.49 -12.94
C ALA A 11 -3.38 15.21 -11.81
N VAL A 12 -4.03 14.45 -10.91
CA VAL A 12 -4.73 14.99 -9.74
C VAL A 12 -3.75 15.68 -8.78
N ASP A 13 -2.61 15.07 -8.47
CA ASP A 13 -1.59 15.65 -7.58
C ASP A 13 -0.99 16.96 -8.16
N ALA A 14 -0.81 17.03 -9.48
CA ALA A 14 -0.35 18.26 -10.12
C ALA A 14 -1.37 19.41 -9.99
N LEU A 15 -2.66 19.11 -10.17
CA LEU A 15 -3.73 20.11 -10.06
C LEU A 15 -3.99 20.52 -8.62
N SER A 16 -3.94 19.60 -7.65
CA SER A 16 -4.08 19.92 -6.22
C SER A 16 -2.97 20.85 -5.72
N ARG A 17 -1.80 20.82 -6.36
CA ARG A 17 -0.65 21.70 -6.12
C ARG A 17 -0.65 22.99 -6.96
N ASN A 18 -1.70 23.24 -7.73
CA ASN A 18 -1.82 24.40 -8.64
C ASN A 18 -0.68 24.50 -9.68
N LEU A 19 -0.10 23.37 -10.12
CA LEU A 19 0.97 23.36 -11.13
C LEU A 19 0.45 23.51 -12.57
N GLY A 20 -0.87 23.40 -12.76
CA GLY A 20 -1.57 23.57 -14.04
C GLY A 20 -1.50 22.36 -14.99
N ASP A 21 -2.30 22.43 -16.06
CA ASP A 21 -2.53 21.31 -16.99
C ASP A 21 -1.28 20.80 -17.69
N LYS A 22 -0.34 21.71 -17.99
CA LYS A 22 0.94 21.34 -18.63
C LYS A 22 1.76 20.43 -17.72
N ALA A 23 1.82 20.74 -16.42
CA ALA A 23 2.50 19.92 -15.43
C ALA A 23 1.75 18.59 -15.20
N ALA A 24 0.41 18.61 -15.14
CA ALA A 24 -0.40 17.40 -15.03
C ALA A 24 -0.16 16.41 -16.18
N ARG A 25 -0.18 16.92 -17.44
CA ARG A 25 0.16 16.13 -18.63
C ARG A 25 1.58 15.59 -18.58
N HIS A 26 2.54 16.43 -18.19
CA HIS A 26 3.93 16.04 -18.10
C HIS A 26 4.14 14.91 -17.09
N LEU A 27 3.62 15.04 -15.87
CA LEU A 27 3.79 14.04 -14.80
C LEU A 27 3.08 12.71 -15.12
N ALA A 28 1.84 12.77 -15.63
CA ALA A 28 1.14 11.59 -16.12
C ALA A 28 1.94 10.91 -17.25
N GLY A 29 2.46 11.69 -18.19
CA GLY A 29 3.29 11.21 -19.29
C GLY A 29 4.57 10.54 -18.79
N THR A 30 5.26 11.14 -17.84
CA THR A 30 6.48 10.60 -17.22
C THR A 30 6.23 9.22 -16.59
N ALA A 31 5.15 9.06 -15.82
CA ALA A 31 4.80 7.77 -15.23
C ALA A 31 4.50 6.69 -16.29
N VAL A 32 3.73 7.03 -17.32
CA VAL A 32 3.33 6.08 -18.37
C VAL A 32 4.51 5.71 -19.28
N GLN A 33 5.36 6.67 -19.63
CA GLN A 33 6.58 6.43 -20.39
C GLN A 33 7.56 5.55 -19.61
N ALA A 34 7.70 5.77 -18.30
CA ALA A 34 8.51 4.92 -17.44
C ALA A 34 7.96 3.50 -17.39
N TYR A 35 6.63 3.34 -17.24
CA TYR A 35 5.96 2.04 -17.30
C TYR A 35 6.23 1.31 -18.63
N ARG A 36 6.01 1.98 -19.77
CA ARG A 36 6.19 1.37 -21.10
C ARG A 36 7.66 0.98 -21.35
N ARG A 37 8.60 1.87 -21.06
CA ARG A 37 10.04 1.60 -21.26
C ARG A 37 10.50 0.45 -20.39
N HIS A 38 10.12 0.44 -19.11
CA HIS A 38 10.53 -0.63 -18.22
C HIS A 38 9.89 -1.98 -18.58
N MET A 39 8.64 -1.99 -19.05
CA MET A 39 8.03 -3.22 -19.58
C MET A 39 8.81 -3.76 -20.79
N GLN A 40 9.26 -2.88 -21.70
CA GLN A 40 10.11 -3.26 -22.84
C GLN A 40 11.52 -3.72 -22.45
N GLU A 41 12.04 -3.27 -21.31
CA GLU A 41 13.30 -3.77 -20.74
C GLU A 41 13.09 -5.19 -20.20
N LEU A 42 12.01 -5.41 -19.44
CA LEU A 42 11.70 -6.70 -18.83
C LEU A 42 11.42 -7.82 -19.85
N THR A 43 10.94 -7.49 -21.05
CA THR A 43 10.75 -8.47 -22.13
C THR A 43 12.05 -8.96 -22.76
N ARG A 44 13.16 -8.23 -22.57
CA ARG A 44 14.48 -8.62 -23.07
C ARG A 44 15.23 -9.54 -22.12
N LEU A 45 14.72 -9.72 -20.91
CA LEU A 45 15.28 -10.60 -19.90
C LEU A 45 14.65 -11.98 -20.00
N ASP A 46 15.38 -13.02 -19.61
CA ASP A 46 14.77 -14.33 -19.42
C ASP A 46 13.76 -14.29 -18.25
N PRO A 47 12.80 -15.24 -18.19
CA PRO A 47 11.74 -15.22 -17.19
C PRO A 47 12.24 -15.17 -15.75
N LEU A 48 13.35 -15.84 -15.43
CA LEU A 48 13.86 -15.90 -14.06
C LEU A 48 14.53 -14.58 -13.65
N THR A 49 15.30 -13.99 -14.56
CA THR A 49 15.91 -12.66 -14.35
C THR A 49 14.84 -11.57 -14.26
N SER A 50 13.83 -11.62 -15.15
CA SER A 50 12.68 -10.71 -15.10
C SER A 50 11.92 -10.82 -13.78
N TRP A 51 11.67 -12.05 -13.30
CA TRP A 51 11.02 -12.30 -12.00
C TRP A 51 11.83 -11.75 -10.82
N ARG A 52 13.17 -11.92 -10.86
CA ARG A 52 14.10 -11.49 -9.81
C ARG A 52 14.48 -10.02 -9.86
N SER A 53 14.07 -9.31 -10.92
CA SER A 53 14.30 -7.87 -11.05
C SER A 53 13.91 -7.13 -9.79
N ARG A 54 14.62 -6.05 -9.48
CA ARG A 54 14.35 -5.17 -8.33
C ARG A 54 14.19 -3.75 -8.85
N VAL A 55 13.36 -2.97 -8.16
CA VAL A 55 13.29 -1.53 -8.38
C VAL A 55 14.11 -0.89 -7.27
N ASP A 56 15.26 -0.33 -7.62
CA ASP A 56 16.09 0.40 -6.67
C ASP A 56 15.72 1.88 -6.69
N VAL A 57 15.37 2.41 -5.52
CA VAL A 57 15.06 3.83 -5.37
C VAL A 57 16.31 4.67 -5.59
N ALA A 58 17.48 4.18 -5.17
CA ALA A 58 18.76 4.88 -5.33
C ALA A 58 19.11 5.08 -6.81
N ASP A 59 18.79 4.12 -7.68
CA ASP A 59 19.02 4.26 -9.13
C ASP A 59 18.17 5.39 -9.73
N VAL A 60 16.90 5.50 -9.31
CA VAL A 60 16.02 6.59 -9.76
C VAL A 60 16.51 7.94 -9.25
N LEU A 61 16.97 8.02 -8.00
CA LEU A 61 17.56 9.24 -7.44
C LEU A 61 18.90 9.60 -8.09
N GLY A 62 19.70 8.61 -8.45
CA GLY A 62 20.98 8.80 -9.14
C GLY A 62 20.82 9.51 -10.50
N GLY A 63 19.67 9.31 -11.14
CA GLY A 63 19.27 9.97 -12.38
C GLY A 63 18.88 11.45 -12.27
N ILE A 64 18.83 12.02 -11.05
CA ILE A 64 18.55 13.46 -10.84
C ILE A 64 19.79 14.29 -11.26
N PRO A 65 19.68 15.19 -12.27
CA PRO A 65 20.82 16.01 -12.71
C PRO A 65 21.24 17.10 -11.71
N ASP A 66 20.29 17.62 -10.94
CA ASP A 66 20.57 18.62 -9.91
C ASP A 66 21.24 17.95 -8.71
N GLU A 67 22.54 18.25 -8.51
CA GLU A 67 23.36 17.64 -7.47
C GLU A 67 22.81 17.89 -6.06
N LYS A 68 22.31 19.10 -5.80
CA LYS A 68 21.82 19.47 -4.47
C LYS A 68 20.55 18.71 -4.14
N LEU A 69 19.63 18.62 -5.10
CA LEU A 69 18.40 17.84 -4.97
C LEU A 69 18.71 16.36 -4.80
N ARG A 70 19.58 15.80 -5.66
CA ARG A 70 20.01 14.40 -5.60
C ARG A 70 20.57 14.04 -4.23
N SER A 71 21.56 14.82 -3.76
CA SER A 71 22.19 14.62 -2.45
C SER A 71 21.16 14.70 -1.31
N ARG A 72 20.22 15.65 -1.36
CA ARG A 72 19.14 15.77 -0.36
C ARG A 72 18.25 14.54 -0.31
N GLU A 73 17.74 14.07 -1.46
CA GLU A 73 16.84 12.91 -1.49
C GLU A 73 17.56 11.61 -1.14
N MET A 74 18.84 11.46 -1.50
CA MET A 74 19.67 10.32 -1.08
C MET A 74 19.86 10.26 0.45
N ILE A 75 20.07 11.41 1.10
CA ILE A 75 20.14 11.50 2.56
C ILE A 75 18.79 11.10 3.18
N ARG A 76 17.67 11.61 2.65
CA ARG A 76 16.33 11.25 3.13
C ARG A 76 16.05 9.75 3.00
N LEU A 77 16.39 9.15 1.86
CA LEU A 77 16.26 7.71 1.64
C LEU A 77 17.05 6.92 2.69
N ARG A 78 18.29 7.33 2.97
CA ARG A 78 19.13 6.69 3.98
C ARG A 78 18.50 6.77 5.37
N ILE A 79 18.10 7.97 5.80
CA ILE A 79 17.46 8.19 7.11
C ILE A 79 16.19 7.35 7.24
N ALA A 80 15.32 7.36 6.23
CA ALA A 80 14.08 6.59 6.27
C ALA A 80 14.32 5.07 6.31
N THR A 81 15.34 4.59 5.59
CA THR A 81 15.73 3.17 5.58
C THR A 81 16.30 2.74 6.93
N GLU A 82 17.20 3.52 7.53
CA GLU A 82 17.73 3.26 8.87
C GLU A 82 16.61 3.27 9.90
N ALA A 83 15.71 4.24 9.81
CA ALA A 83 14.61 4.39 10.75
C ALA A 83 13.56 3.28 10.63
N GLY A 84 13.28 2.77 9.42
CA GLY A 84 12.33 1.67 9.20
C GLY A 84 12.67 0.36 9.91
N HIS A 85 13.94 0.15 10.28
CA HIS A 85 14.37 -1.02 11.06
C HIS A 85 14.00 -0.93 12.54
N ALA A 86 13.68 0.26 13.05
CA ALA A 86 13.43 0.45 14.48
C ALA A 86 12.00 0.10 14.93
N GLY A 87 11.09 -0.32 14.02
CA GLY A 87 9.73 -0.75 14.35
C GLY A 87 8.87 0.36 14.98
N TYR A 88 7.99 0.00 15.94
CA TYR A 88 7.06 0.92 16.61
C TYR A 88 7.27 1.04 18.14
N PRO A 89 8.45 1.41 18.62
CA PRO A 89 8.70 1.50 20.06
C PRO A 89 7.78 2.52 20.74
N LYS A 90 7.33 3.54 20.01
CA LYS A 90 6.41 4.56 20.52
C LYS A 90 4.95 4.12 20.57
N LEU A 91 4.59 2.92 20.11
CA LEU A 91 3.21 2.42 20.11
C LEU A 91 2.94 1.42 21.23
N ILE A 92 3.96 0.97 21.93
CA ILE A 92 3.83 -0.03 22.99
C ILE A 92 4.41 0.51 24.30
N GLU A 93 3.94 -0.04 25.42
CA GLU A 93 4.44 0.24 26.77
C GLU A 93 4.33 -0.98 27.66
N LYS A 94 5.11 -0.99 28.75
CA LYS A 94 4.89 -1.91 29.85
C LYS A 94 4.06 -1.24 30.94
N VAL A 95 2.88 -1.78 31.22
CA VAL A 95 2.02 -1.38 32.33
C VAL A 95 1.98 -2.54 33.32
N LYS A 96 2.45 -2.31 34.57
CA LYS A 96 2.55 -3.34 35.61
C LYS A 96 3.27 -4.62 35.14
N GLY A 97 4.35 -4.46 34.37
CA GLY A 97 5.15 -5.57 33.84
C GLY A 97 4.58 -6.25 32.59
N GLN A 98 3.37 -5.90 32.14
CA GLN A 98 2.76 -6.45 30.93
C GLN A 98 2.86 -5.48 29.76
N TRP A 99 3.25 -6.00 28.59
CA TRP A 99 3.23 -5.23 27.36
C TRP A 99 1.80 -4.91 26.91
N ARG A 100 1.58 -3.65 26.52
CA ARG A 100 0.30 -3.10 26.07
C ARG A 100 0.50 -2.20 24.86
N ILE A 101 -0.52 -2.09 24.03
CA ILE A 101 -0.58 -1.11 22.94
C ILE A 101 -1.07 0.22 23.53
N LYS A 102 -0.33 1.30 23.29
CA LYS A 102 -0.70 2.65 23.70
C LYS A 102 -1.94 3.10 22.96
N GLU A 103 -2.94 3.55 23.72
CA GLU A 103 -4.09 4.25 23.17
C GLU A 103 -3.63 5.58 22.53
N LYS A 104 -4.12 5.86 21.31
CA LYS A 104 -3.83 7.09 20.56
C LYS A 104 -5.06 7.51 19.77
N PRO A 105 -6.06 8.13 20.41
CA PRO A 105 -7.24 8.60 19.72
C PRO A 105 -6.86 9.70 18.70
N PRO A 106 -7.55 9.81 17.55
CA PRO A 106 -8.67 8.97 17.10
C PRO A 106 -8.23 7.73 16.29
N LEU A 107 -6.94 7.38 16.32
CA LEU A 107 -6.37 6.39 15.39
C LEU A 107 -6.23 4.98 15.98
N ILE A 108 -6.05 4.87 17.29
CA ILE A 108 -5.77 3.60 17.96
C ILE A 108 -6.56 3.56 19.26
N PHE A 109 -7.43 2.56 19.38
CA PHE A 109 -8.30 2.36 20.52
C PHE A 109 -8.10 0.96 21.10
N PRO A 110 -8.07 0.79 22.43
CA PRO A 110 -7.96 -0.52 23.04
C PRO A 110 -9.18 -1.39 22.72
N LEU A 111 -8.95 -2.64 22.32
CA LEU A 111 -10.00 -3.66 22.28
C LEU A 111 -10.02 -4.47 23.57
N SER A 112 -8.84 -4.68 24.18
CA SER A 112 -8.70 -5.34 25.46
C SER A 112 -9.36 -4.56 26.60
N GLY A 113 -10.03 -5.28 27.52
CA GLY A 113 -10.55 -4.72 28.77
C GLY A 113 -11.78 -3.81 28.61
N GLN A 114 -12.40 -3.82 27.43
CA GLN A 114 -13.68 -3.15 27.19
C GLN A 114 -14.85 -3.95 27.81
N ARG A 115 -15.95 -3.26 28.13
CA ARG A 115 -17.17 -3.94 28.64
C ARG A 115 -17.76 -4.90 27.61
N ASP A 116 -17.74 -4.50 26.34
CA ASP A 116 -18.05 -5.35 25.20
C ASP A 116 -16.74 -5.85 24.60
N ASN A 117 -16.50 -7.16 24.70
CA ASN A 117 -15.29 -7.82 24.21
C ASN A 117 -15.48 -8.49 22.84
N THR A 118 -16.59 -8.25 22.14
CA THR A 118 -16.90 -8.88 20.85
C THR A 118 -15.76 -8.68 19.83
N HIS A 119 -15.33 -7.43 19.65
CA HIS A 119 -14.24 -7.10 18.72
C HIS A 119 -12.86 -7.63 19.17
N GLU A 120 -12.62 -7.77 20.49
CA GLU A 120 -11.42 -8.42 21.01
C GLU A 120 -11.40 -9.91 20.64
N ILE A 121 -12.51 -10.61 20.87
CA ILE A 121 -12.66 -12.03 20.53
C ILE A 121 -12.45 -12.24 19.03
N VAL A 122 -13.06 -11.40 18.18
CA VAL A 122 -12.88 -11.44 16.72
C VAL A 122 -11.41 -11.24 16.33
N ALA A 123 -10.75 -10.21 16.86
CA ALA A 123 -9.35 -9.94 16.55
C ALA A 123 -8.42 -11.09 16.96
N ARG A 124 -8.57 -11.62 18.19
CA ARG A 124 -7.76 -12.74 18.69
C ARG A 124 -8.01 -14.01 17.88
N THR A 125 -9.27 -14.32 17.57
CA THR A 125 -9.64 -15.48 16.75
C THR A 125 -9.05 -15.38 15.35
N ALA A 126 -9.07 -14.20 14.73
CA ALA A 126 -8.47 -13.95 13.43
C ALA A 126 -6.94 -14.13 13.48
N PHE A 127 -6.27 -13.65 14.53
CA PHE A 127 -4.83 -13.85 14.73
C PHE A 127 -4.44 -15.31 15.01
N GLU A 128 -5.34 -16.13 15.55
CA GLU A 128 -5.09 -17.58 15.64
C GLU A 128 -5.37 -18.29 14.31
N SER A 129 -6.47 -17.94 13.62
CA SER A 129 -6.85 -18.55 12.34
C SER A 129 -5.81 -18.31 11.25
N TYR A 130 -5.24 -17.10 11.14
CA TYR A 130 -4.35 -16.81 10.02
C TYR A 130 -3.04 -17.60 10.04
N LYS A 131 -2.61 -18.12 11.21
CA LYS A 131 -1.41 -18.96 11.34
C LYS A 131 -1.49 -20.19 10.45
N LEU A 132 -2.71 -20.66 10.15
CA LEU A 132 -2.97 -21.80 9.27
C LEU A 132 -2.60 -21.52 7.80
N SER A 133 -2.57 -20.24 7.39
CA SER A 133 -2.18 -19.82 6.03
C SER A 133 -0.68 -19.59 5.84
N LEU A 134 0.09 -19.61 6.92
CA LEU A 134 1.53 -19.38 6.87
C LEU A 134 2.25 -20.67 6.46
N PRO A 135 3.32 -20.57 5.65
CA PRO A 135 4.31 -21.64 5.52
C PRO A 135 4.83 -22.09 6.88
N GLU A 136 5.09 -23.39 7.03
CA GLU A 136 5.43 -24.04 8.29
C GLU A 136 6.63 -23.40 8.98
N GLU A 137 7.68 -23.06 8.24
CA GLU A 137 8.90 -22.45 8.75
C GLU A 137 8.63 -21.06 9.37
N ARG A 138 7.65 -20.32 8.84
CA ARG A 138 7.24 -19.01 9.36
C ARG A 138 6.32 -19.15 10.57
N ARG A 139 5.49 -20.19 10.60
CA ARG A 139 4.64 -20.52 11.75
C ARG A 139 5.49 -20.92 12.96
N ILE A 140 6.50 -21.77 12.78
CA ILE A 140 7.46 -22.15 13.85
C ILE A 140 8.11 -20.91 14.47
N LEU A 141 8.46 -19.90 13.67
CA LEU A 141 9.00 -18.65 14.17
C LEU A 141 7.95 -17.85 14.95
N LEU A 142 6.74 -17.71 14.39
CA LEU A 142 5.65 -16.96 15.01
C LEU A 142 5.19 -17.58 16.34
N ASP A 143 5.17 -18.90 16.45
CA ASP A 143 4.74 -19.64 17.64
C ASP A 143 5.64 -19.38 18.87
N ARG A 144 6.80 -18.72 18.68
CA ARG A 144 7.65 -18.21 19.77
C ARG A 144 7.12 -16.93 20.41
N TYR A 145 6.11 -16.31 19.81
CA TYR A 145 5.50 -15.07 20.30
C TYR A 145 4.05 -15.32 20.74
N GLU A 146 3.72 -14.87 21.94
CA GLU A 146 2.37 -14.91 22.49
C GLU A 146 1.62 -13.61 22.21
N LEU A 147 0.34 -13.69 21.88
CA LEU A 147 -0.52 -12.51 21.65
C LEU A 147 -0.90 -11.84 22.97
N ALA A 148 -0.09 -10.85 23.38
CA ALA A 148 -0.24 -10.13 24.64
C ALA A 148 -1.42 -9.14 24.64
N ASP A 149 -1.63 -8.39 23.56
CA ASP A 149 -2.61 -7.31 23.53
C ASP A 149 -3.18 -7.06 22.13
N VAL A 150 -4.41 -6.53 22.04
CA VAL A 150 -5.05 -6.15 20.78
C VAL A 150 -5.68 -4.76 20.85
N ALA A 151 -5.59 -4.03 19.75
CA ALA A 151 -6.15 -2.69 19.61
C ALA A 151 -6.79 -2.50 18.23
N PHE A 152 -7.86 -1.74 18.17
CA PHE A 152 -8.45 -1.31 16.91
C PHE A 152 -7.57 -0.22 16.32
N LYS A 153 -7.38 -0.23 15.00
CA LYS A 153 -6.67 0.81 14.28
C LYS A 153 -7.57 1.41 13.23
N ALA A 154 -7.99 2.66 13.46
CA ALA A 154 -8.59 3.45 12.40
C ALA A 154 -7.53 3.70 11.31
N VAL A 155 -7.91 3.43 10.07
CA VAL A 155 -7.07 3.51 8.88
C VAL A 155 -7.60 4.60 7.95
N GLY A 156 -6.80 5.00 6.97
CA GLY A 156 -7.14 6.11 6.07
C GLY A 156 -8.45 5.92 5.29
N VAL A 157 -8.87 6.99 4.60
CA VAL A 157 -10.18 7.15 3.92
C VAL A 157 -10.67 5.94 3.11
N GLY A 158 -9.77 5.18 2.48
CA GLY A 158 -10.12 4.00 1.66
C GLY A 158 -10.44 2.73 2.46
N SER A 159 -10.49 2.79 3.78
CA SER A 159 -10.78 1.65 4.66
C SER A 159 -11.70 2.06 5.83
N VAL A 160 -12.37 3.22 5.71
CA VAL A 160 -13.42 3.63 6.65
C VAL A 160 -14.55 2.60 6.61
N GLY A 161 -15.02 2.19 7.78
CA GLY A 161 -16.06 1.16 7.92
C GLY A 161 -15.55 -0.29 7.79
N THR A 162 -14.24 -0.50 7.62
CA THR A 162 -13.66 -1.86 7.60
C THR A 162 -12.98 -2.22 8.92
N PHE A 163 -12.99 -3.50 9.27
CA PHE A 163 -12.35 -4.01 10.48
C PHE A 163 -10.81 -4.01 10.32
N CYS A 164 -10.13 -3.30 11.22
CA CYS A 164 -8.68 -3.22 11.26
C CYS A 164 -8.19 -3.29 12.70
N ALA A 165 -7.33 -4.26 13.00
CA ALA A 165 -6.79 -4.47 14.32
C ALA A 165 -5.26 -4.60 14.30
N ILE A 166 -4.63 -4.32 15.43
CA ILE A 166 -3.21 -4.54 15.71
C ILE A 166 -3.14 -5.60 16.81
N GLY A 167 -2.27 -6.59 16.63
CA GLY A 167 -1.90 -7.56 17.67
C GLY A 167 -0.47 -7.31 18.11
N LEU A 168 -0.25 -7.24 19.42
CA LEU A 168 1.05 -7.19 20.06
C LEU A 168 1.48 -8.59 20.49
N PHE A 169 2.49 -9.10 19.81
CA PHE A 169 3.07 -10.41 20.00
C PHE A 169 4.39 -10.27 20.77
N VAL A 170 4.60 -11.09 21.80
CA VAL A 170 5.74 -10.96 22.72
C VAL A 170 6.36 -12.32 23.01
N THR A 171 7.69 -12.42 22.97
CA THR A 171 8.41 -13.63 23.38
C THR A 171 8.62 -13.69 24.89
N LEU A 172 9.02 -14.84 25.43
CA LEU A 172 9.46 -14.97 26.82
C LEU A 172 10.59 -13.98 27.19
N ASP A 173 11.52 -13.72 26.26
CA ASP A 173 12.64 -12.78 26.43
C ASP A 173 12.28 -11.32 26.09
N ASP A 174 11.00 -10.94 26.21
CA ASP A 174 10.51 -9.56 26.03
C ASP A 174 10.71 -8.95 24.62
N GLN A 175 10.97 -9.76 23.60
CA GLN A 175 11.03 -9.30 22.21
C GLN A 175 9.63 -9.09 21.65
N THR A 176 9.40 -7.98 20.98
CA THR A 176 8.06 -7.55 20.56
C THR A 176 7.91 -7.58 19.04
N LEU A 177 6.70 -7.93 18.58
CA LEU A 177 6.30 -7.96 17.18
C LEU A 177 4.88 -7.38 17.07
N LEU A 178 4.68 -6.45 16.14
CA LEU A 178 3.35 -5.91 15.85
C LEU A 178 2.87 -6.45 14.51
N LEU A 179 1.72 -7.11 14.54
CA LEU A 179 1.02 -7.55 13.34
C LEU A 179 -0.27 -6.74 13.16
N GLN A 180 -0.62 -6.51 11.91
CA GLN A 180 -1.82 -5.80 11.50
C GLN A 180 -2.76 -6.75 10.79
N LEU A 181 -3.97 -6.88 11.34
CA LEU A 181 -5.12 -7.50 10.70
C LEU A 181 -5.89 -6.46 9.89
N LYS A 182 -6.25 -6.81 8.66
CA LYS A 182 -7.03 -5.96 7.77
C LYS A 182 -8.11 -6.78 7.08
N GLU A 183 -9.34 -6.31 7.17
CA GLU A 183 -10.44 -6.84 6.37
C GLU A 183 -10.15 -6.71 4.86
N ALA A 184 -10.42 -7.78 4.14
CA ALA A 184 -10.32 -7.87 2.69
C ALA A 184 -11.72 -7.96 2.09
N GLN A 185 -12.15 -6.88 1.46
CA GLN A 185 -13.42 -6.85 0.74
C GLN A 185 -13.27 -7.42 -0.67
N THR A 186 -14.42 -7.74 -1.28
CA THR A 186 -14.52 -8.06 -2.70
C THR A 186 -13.87 -6.96 -3.54
N SER A 187 -13.13 -7.36 -4.57
CA SER A 187 -12.51 -6.40 -5.49
C SER A 187 -13.54 -5.48 -6.11
N VAL A 188 -13.30 -4.16 -6.07
CA VAL A 188 -14.09 -3.19 -6.84
C VAL A 188 -14.05 -3.44 -8.34
N LEU A 189 -13.07 -4.21 -8.82
CA LEU A 189 -12.95 -4.63 -10.21
C LEU A 189 -13.70 -5.94 -10.52
N ALA A 190 -14.19 -6.68 -9.51
CA ALA A 190 -14.85 -7.97 -9.74
C ALA A 190 -16.05 -7.88 -10.71
N PRO A 191 -16.90 -6.84 -10.67
CA PRO A 191 -17.98 -6.68 -11.65
C PRO A 191 -17.52 -6.51 -13.10
N TYR A 192 -16.27 -6.08 -13.32
CA TYR A 192 -15.73 -5.75 -14.65
C TYR A 192 -14.67 -6.74 -15.15
N ALA A 193 -13.98 -7.42 -14.23
CA ALA A 193 -12.88 -8.35 -14.51
C ALA A 193 -13.26 -9.82 -14.23
N GLY A 194 -14.49 -10.07 -13.77
CA GLY A 194 -14.96 -11.38 -13.35
C GLY A 194 -14.63 -11.70 -11.89
N PRO A 195 -15.19 -12.81 -11.38
CA PRO A 195 -14.95 -13.25 -10.01
C PRO A 195 -13.47 -13.62 -9.80
N SER A 196 -13.01 -13.51 -8.55
CA SER A 196 -11.67 -13.99 -8.20
C SER A 196 -11.61 -15.51 -8.28
N VAL A 197 -10.46 -16.04 -8.73
CA VAL A 197 -10.15 -17.47 -8.62
C VAL A 197 -10.00 -17.93 -7.16
N TYR A 198 -9.81 -17.01 -6.22
CA TYR A 198 -9.77 -17.28 -4.79
C TYR A 198 -11.12 -16.93 -4.17
N ARG A 199 -11.72 -17.91 -3.48
CA ARG A 199 -12.97 -17.70 -2.72
C ARG A 199 -12.74 -16.72 -1.56
N ASN A 200 -11.63 -16.91 -0.85
CA ASN A 200 -11.24 -16.08 0.28
C ASN A 200 -10.56 -14.78 -0.20
N GLN A 201 -11.11 -13.62 0.18
CA GLN A 201 -10.59 -12.31 -0.26
C GLN A 201 -9.25 -11.96 0.39
N GLY A 202 -8.97 -12.46 1.59
CA GLY A 202 -7.67 -12.35 2.24
C GLY A 202 -6.61 -13.10 1.45
N GLN A 203 -6.91 -14.33 1.04
CA GLN A 203 -6.04 -15.13 0.17
C GLN A 203 -5.74 -14.41 -1.16
N ARG A 204 -6.77 -13.84 -1.81
CA ARG A 204 -6.59 -13.03 -3.03
C ARG A 204 -5.57 -11.91 -2.83
N VAL A 205 -5.69 -11.15 -1.74
CA VAL A 205 -4.80 -10.02 -1.43
C VAL A 205 -3.37 -10.50 -1.15
N VAL A 206 -3.22 -11.57 -0.37
CA VAL A 206 -1.90 -12.10 0.03
C VAL A 206 -1.17 -12.69 -1.16
N VAL A 207 -1.83 -13.55 -1.95
CA VAL A 207 -1.20 -14.17 -3.12
C VAL A 207 -0.84 -13.11 -4.15
N GLY A 208 -1.73 -12.14 -4.40
CA GLY A 208 -1.42 -10.99 -5.27
C GLY A 208 -0.18 -10.22 -4.81
N GLN A 209 -0.05 -9.96 -3.51
CA GLN A 209 1.14 -9.30 -2.96
C GLN A 209 2.41 -10.16 -3.13
N ARG A 210 2.35 -11.47 -2.86
CA ARG A 210 3.49 -12.40 -3.04
C ARG A 210 3.93 -12.47 -4.51
N ILE A 211 2.99 -12.41 -5.46
CA ILE A 211 3.28 -12.35 -6.90
C ILE A 211 3.92 -11.01 -7.26
N MET A 212 3.39 -9.88 -6.81
CA MET A 212 3.88 -8.56 -7.23
C MET A 212 5.19 -8.16 -6.54
N GLN A 213 5.38 -8.45 -5.25
CA GLN A 213 6.52 -7.98 -4.44
C GLN A 213 7.71 -8.94 -4.49
N THR A 214 8.94 -8.45 -4.72
CA THR A 214 10.14 -9.32 -4.80
C THR A 214 10.36 -10.08 -3.50
N VAL A 215 10.18 -9.37 -2.39
CA VAL A 215 10.29 -9.88 -1.03
C VAL A 215 9.01 -9.45 -0.31
N PRO A 216 8.00 -10.33 -0.23
CA PRO A 216 6.81 -10.04 0.56
C PRO A 216 7.15 -10.08 2.05
N ASP A 217 6.28 -9.47 2.86
CA ASP A 217 6.39 -9.53 4.32
C ASP A 217 6.46 -10.99 4.84
N LEU A 218 7.28 -11.22 5.86
CA LEU A 218 7.56 -12.55 6.40
C LEU A 218 6.30 -13.19 6.98
N PHE A 219 5.47 -12.39 7.66
CA PHE A 219 4.22 -12.84 8.31
C PHE A 219 2.97 -12.54 7.48
N LEU A 220 3.13 -12.31 6.17
CA LEU A 220 2.01 -12.07 5.28
C LEU A 220 1.16 -13.34 5.11
N GLY A 221 -0.05 -13.35 5.66
CA GLY A 221 -1.00 -14.47 5.63
C GLY A 221 -2.45 -14.00 5.58
N TRP A 222 -3.41 -14.92 5.48
CA TRP A 222 -4.84 -14.64 5.49
C TRP A 222 -5.56 -15.50 6.51
N THR A 223 -6.72 -15.04 6.96
CA THR A 223 -7.57 -15.81 7.88
C THR A 223 -8.33 -16.88 7.10
N GLU A 224 -8.37 -18.11 7.62
CA GLU A 224 -9.26 -19.16 7.12
C GLU A 224 -10.70 -18.90 7.56
N ASP A 225 -11.66 -19.44 6.81
CA ASP A 225 -13.09 -19.24 7.04
C ASP A 225 -13.51 -19.90 8.37
N ARG A 226 -13.79 -19.09 9.40
CA ARG A 226 -14.33 -19.53 10.70
C ARG A 226 -15.32 -18.49 11.25
N GLY A 227 -16.62 -18.79 11.22
CA GLY A 227 -17.67 -17.88 11.71
C GLY A 227 -18.18 -16.92 10.63
N ASP A 228 -18.71 -15.75 11.01
CA ASP A 228 -19.42 -14.76 10.15
C ASP A 228 -18.55 -14.10 9.04
N ASP A 229 -17.83 -14.90 8.24
CA ASP A 229 -17.27 -14.65 6.90
C ASP A 229 -16.57 -13.31 6.64
N GLN A 230 -15.88 -12.74 7.64
CA GLN A 230 -15.03 -11.58 7.42
C GLN A 230 -13.60 -12.00 7.03
N HIS A 231 -13.38 -12.21 5.73
CA HIS A 231 -12.04 -12.50 5.20
C HIS A 231 -11.06 -11.38 5.56
N CYS A 232 -9.98 -11.72 6.24
CA CYS A 232 -8.93 -10.78 6.59
C CYS A 232 -7.57 -11.25 6.07
N TYR A 233 -6.63 -10.31 5.99
CA TYR A 233 -5.22 -10.60 5.82
C TYR A 233 -4.39 -9.98 6.94
N VAL A 234 -3.31 -10.65 7.28
CA VAL A 234 -2.36 -10.25 8.31
C VAL A 234 -1.01 -9.96 7.67
N ARG A 235 -0.34 -8.93 8.17
CA ARG A 235 1.03 -8.55 7.81
C ARG A 235 1.72 -7.91 9.00
N GLN A 236 3.05 -7.79 8.99
CA GLN A 236 3.72 -6.88 9.91
C GLN A 236 3.16 -5.46 9.77
N LEU A 237 2.94 -4.80 10.91
CA LEU A 237 2.53 -3.41 10.92
C LEU A 237 3.64 -2.58 10.23
N LYS A 238 3.29 -1.79 9.21
CA LYS A 238 4.25 -1.08 8.36
C LYS A 238 4.69 0.25 8.96
N ASP A 239 5.95 0.37 9.37
CA ASP A 239 6.51 1.64 9.84
C ASP A 239 6.20 2.79 8.87
N SER A 240 5.55 3.84 9.40
CA SER A 240 5.15 5.01 8.61
C SER A 240 6.36 5.72 7.98
N ARG A 241 7.56 5.57 8.55
CA ARG A 241 8.79 6.18 8.02
C ARG A 241 9.19 5.62 6.66
N LEU A 242 8.95 4.33 6.42
CA LEU A 242 9.15 3.76 5.08
C LEU A 242 8.09 4.27 4.08
N ALA A 243 6.88 4.59 4.56
CA ALA A 243 5.86 5.23 3.73
C ALA A 243 6.20 6.68 3.40
N LEU A 244 7.01 7.37 4.23
CA LEU A 244 7.46 8.74 3.96
C LEU A 244 8.40 8.83 2.76
N ILE A 245 9.13 7.77 2.41
CA ILE A 245 10.04 7.80 1.24
C ILE A 245 9.31 8.25 -0.04
N GLY A 246 8.11 7.71 -0.27
CA GLY A 246 7.30 8.11 -1.43
C GLY A 246 6.76 9.54 -1.31
N ALA A 247 6.34 9.94 -0.11
CA ALA A 247 5.80 11.28 0.15
C ALA A 247 6.88 12.37 0.01
N ASP A 248 8.05 12.15 0.61
CA ASP A 248 9.21 13.03 0.53
C ASP A 248 9.67 13.19 -0.92
N LEU A 249 9.67 12.11 -1.69
CA LEU A 249 10.02 12.16 -3.11
C LEU A 249 8.96 12.89 -3.93
N ALA A 250 7.67 12.70 -3.62
CA ALA A 250 6.59 13.43 -4.26
C ALA A 250 6.64 14.94 -3.95
N GLU A 251 7.16 15.34 -2.78
CA GLU A 251 7.37 16.75 -2.42
C GLU A 251 8.62 17.33 -3.09
N GLY A 252 9.73 16.60 -3.03
CA GLY A 252 11.03 17.12 -3.44
C GLY A 252 11.37 16.94 -4.91
N ALA A 253 10.88 15.86 -5.54
CA ALA A 253 11.30 15.44 -6.87
C ALA A 253 10.18 14.69 -7.63
N LEU A 254 9.00 15.33 -7.75
CA LEU A 254 7.77 14.72 -8.26
C LEU A 254 7.89 13.96 -9.61
N PRO A 255 8.65 14.44 -10.63
CA PRO A 255 8.86 13.66 -11.86
C PRO A 255 9.62 12.33 -11.65
N TYR A 256 10.51 12.28 -10.67
CA TYR A 256 11.26 11.06 -10.31
C TYR A 256 10.37 10.11 -9.51
N HIS A 257 9.50 10.64 -8.66
CA HIS A 257 8.43 9.84 -8.05
C HIS A 257 7.52 9.21 -9.13
N ALA A 258 7.12 9.98 -10.14
CA ALA A 258 6.36 9.47 -11.29
C ALA A 258 7.08 8.35 -12.04
N THR A 259 8.37 8.52 -12.28
CA THR A 259 9.21 7.50 -12.90
C THR A 259 9.26 6.23 -12.04
N LEU A 260 9.53 6.36 -10.74
CA LEU A 260 9.61 5.25 -9.79
C LEU A 260 8.31 4.45 -9.75
N CYS A 261 7.16 5.12 -9.67
CA CYS A 261 5.86 4.43 -9.66
C CYS A 261 5.55 3.74 -10.99
N GLY A 262 5.93 4.35 -12.13
CA GLY A 262 5.79 3.73 -13.45
C GLY A 262 6.61 2.44 -13.59
N VAL A 263 7.88 2.49 -13.21
CA VAL A 263 8.80 1.33 -13.16
C VAL A 263 8.25 0.25 -12.23
N THR A 264 7.83 0.63 -11.02
CA THR A 264 7.28 -0.29 -10.02
C THR A 264 6.04 -1.01 -10.53
N LEU A 265 5.12 -0.28 -11.18
CA LEU A 265 3.91 -0.88 -11.73
C LEU A 265 4.21 -1.81 -12.91
N ALA A 266 5.15 -1.44 -13.79
CA ALA A 266 5.57 -2.29 -14.91
C ALA A 266 6.12 -3.62 -14.40
N ARG A 267 6.99 -3.57 -13.38
CA ARG A 267 7.50 -4.78 -12.75
C ARG A 267 6.39 -5.64 -12.12
N ALA A 268 5.45 -5.02 -11.41
CA ALA A 268 4.33 -5.74 -10.81
C ALA A 268 3.51 -6.47 -11.88
N HIS A 269 3.20 -5.81 -12.99
CA HIS A 269 2.47 -6.39 -14.12
C HIS A 269 3.25 -7.46 -14.88
N ALA A 270 4.57 -7.31 -15.02
CA ALA A 270 5.42 -8.33 -15.64
C ALA A 270 5.46 -9.62 -14.81
N ARG A 271 5.28 -9.53 -13.48
CA ARG A 271 5.22 -10.70 -12.59
C ARG A 271 3.83 -11.30 -12.47
N SER A 272 2.78 -10.49 -12.57
CA SER A 272 1.39 -10.97 -12.48
C SER A 272 0.76 -11.33 -13.82
N GLY A 273 1.42 -11.03 -14.93
CA GLY A 273 0.95 -11.30 -16.28
C GLY A 273 2.08 -11.67 -17.24
N ASP A 274 1.79 -11.63 -18.53
CA ASP A 274 2.76 -11.92 -19.59
C ASP A 274 3.37 -10.60 -20.10
N PRO A 275 4.66 -10.32 -19.84
CA PRO A 275 5.29 -9.07 -20.24
C PRO A 275 5.33 -8.90 -21.77
N ALA A 276 5.45 -9.98 -22.55
CA ALA A 276 5.49 -9.90 -24.01
C ALA A 276 4.12 -9.51 -24.58
N ARG A 277 3.03 -10.09 -24.07
CA ARG A 277 1.66 -9.69 -24.45
C ARG A 277 1.37 -8.26 -24.08
N ILE A 278 1.75 -7.84 -22.88
CA ILE A 278 1.53 -6.47 -22.40
C ILE A 278 2.34 -5.48 -23.26
N ALA A 279 3.62 -5.75 -23.51
CA ALA A 279 4.46 -4.90 -24.34
C ALA A 279 3.97 -4.84 -25.80
N GLY A 280 3.52 -5.97 -26.35
CA GLY A 280 2.94 -6.04 -27.70
C GLY A 280 1.69 -5.19 -27.84
N TYR A 281 0.80 -5.20 -26.84
CA TYR A 281 -0.39 -4.33 -26.82
C TYR A 281 -0.03 -2.85 -26.72
N ILE A 282 0.96 -2.50 -25.89
CA ILE A 282 1.40 -1.11 -25.71
C ILE A 282 2.09 -0.57 -26.97
N GLY A 283 2.84 -1.43 -27.68
CA GLY A 283 3.65 -1.06 -28.83
C GLY A 283 4.90 -0.26 -28.45
N THR A 284 5.57 0.27 -29.47
CA THR A 284 6.83 1.03 -29.34
C THR A 284 6.64 2.54 -29.47
N GLY A 285 5.53 2.98 -30.07
CA GLY A 285 5.20 4.39 -30.29
C GLY A 285 4.55 5.08 -29.09
N MET A 286 4.13 6.33 -29.28
CA MET A 286 3.53 7.18 -28.25
C MET A 286 1.99 7.08 -28.18
N ALA A 287 1.35 6.27 -29.03
CA ALA A 287 -0.11 6.20 -29.10
C ALA A 287 -0.74 5.77 -27.76
N PHE A 288 -0.20 4.73 -27.12
CA PHE A 288 -0.63 4.29 -25.80
C PHE A 288 -0.40 5.38 -24.74
N ASP A 289 0.81 5.94 -24.69
CA ASP A 289 1.16 7.00 -23.74
C ASP A 289 0.19 8.18 -23.84
N ASN A 290 -0.05 8.68 -25.06
CA ASN A 290 -0.94 9.81 -25.34
C ASN A 290 -2.40 9.53 -24.95
N ALA A 291 -2.88 8.30 -25.19
CA ALA A 291 -4.24 7.89 -24.83
C ALA A 291 -4.43 7.86 -23.30
N ILE A 292 -3.45 7.31 -22.57
CA ILE A 292 -3.50 7.26 -21.11
C ILE A 292 -3.37 8.67 -20.50
N VAL A 293 -2.47 9.52 -21.04
CA VAL A 293 -2.32 10.91 -20.58
C VAL A 293 -3.61 11.69 -20.79
N SER A 294 -4.25 11.55 -21.96
CA SER A 294 -5.54 12.20 -22.24
C SER A 294 -6.62 11.75 -21.25
N PHE A 295 -6.70 10.44 -20.96
CA PHE A 295 -7.59 9.91 -19.93
C PHE A 295 -7.29 10.51 -18.55
N ALA A 296 -6.02 10.58 -18.15
CA ALA A 296 -5.61 11.08 -16.84
C ALA A 296 -6.00 12.53 -16.61
N VAL A 297 -5.82 13.39 -17.62
CA VAL A 297 -6.21 14.81 -17.56
C VAL A 297 -7.73 14.96 -17.47
N ALA A 298 -8.48 14.21 -18.30
CA ALA A 298 -9.94 14.23 -18.25
C ALA A 298 -10.46 13.75 -16.88
N TYR A 299 -9.87 12.69 -16.33
CA TYR A 299 -10.18 12.21 -14.98
C TYR A 299 -9.89 13.27 -13.92
N ALA A 300 -8.74 13.94 -13.99
CA ALA A 300 -8.36 14.96 -13.01
C ALA A 300 -9.31 16.18 -13.07
N ALA A 301 -9.76 16.56 -14.27
CA ALA A 301 -10.78 17.60 -14.43
C ALA A 301 -12.12 17.21 -13.80
N GLN A 302 -12.58 15.97 -14.02
CA GLN A 302 -13.79 15.45 -13.37
C GLN A 302 -13.63 15.41 -11.85
N ASN A 303 -12.50 14.91 -11.35
CA ASN A 303 -12.22 14.83 -9.93
C ASN A 303 -12.26 16.21 -9.25
N LEU A 304 -11.72 17.24 -9.91
CA LEU A 304 -11.78 18.62 -9.42
C LEU A 304 -13.22 19.17 -9.43
N ALA A 305 -14.01 18.84 -10.45
CA ALA A 305 -15.43 19.21 -10.51
C ALA A 305 -16.23 18.55 -9.38
N ASP A 306 -16.02 17.26 -9.14
CA ASP A 306 -16.66 16.50 -8.06
C ASP A 306 -16.28 17.08 -6.68
N TRP A 307 -15.00 17.44 -6.50
CA TRP A 307 -14.54 18.08 -5.28
C TRP A 307 -15.22 19.44 -5.03
N ARG A 308 -15.40 20.25 -6.08
CA ARG A 308 -16.12 21.53 -5.96
C ARG A 308 -17.58 21.32 -5.61
N LEU A 309 -18.25 20.37 -6.25
CA LEU A 309 -19.63 20.00 -5.94
C LEU A 309 -19.78 19.53 -4.49
N PHE A 310 -18.84 18.72 -4.01
CA PHE A 310 -18.79 18.29 -2.61
C PHE A 310 -18.68 19.48 -1.64
N LEU A 311 -17.80 20.44 -1.92
CA LEU A 311 -17.67 21.66 -1.12
C LEU A 311 -18.93 22.54 -1.17
N GLU A 312 -19.61 22.62 -2.31
CA GLU A 312 -20.88 23.33 -2.44
C GLU A 312 -21.99 22.66 -1.63
N ALA A 313 -22.07 21.33 -1.65
CA ALA A 313 -23.02 20.57 -0.85
C ALA A 313 -22.79 20.76 0.67
N ILE A 314 -21.53 20.83 1.10
CA ILE A 314 -21.19 21.22 2.49
C ILE A 314 -21.68 22.63 2.81
N LYS A 315 -21.38 23.61 1.95
CA LYS A 315 -21.80 25.01 2.16
C LYS A 315 -23.33 25.15 2.17
N ALA A 316 -24.03 24.35 1.38
CA ALA A 316 -25.49 24.31 1.32
C ALA A 316 -26.13 23.51 2.48
N GLY A 317 -25.33 22.93 3.39
CA GLY A 317 -25.84 22.13 4.51
C GLY A 317 -26.42 20.77 4.11
N GLN A 318 -26.21 20.33 2.88
CA GLN A 318 -26.67 19.02 2.39
C GLN A 318 -25.81 17.87 2.92
N ILE A 319 -24.55 18.17 3.22
CA ILE A 319 -23.59 17.25 3.85
C ILE A 319 -23.17 17.87 5.19
N GLY A 320 -23.44 17.17 6.28
CA GLY A 320 -22.97 17.56 7.61
C GLY A 320 -21.45 17.38 7.73
N VAL A 321 -20.79 18.35 8.36
CA VAL A 321 -19.38 18.26 8.74
C VAL A 321 -19.35 17.95 10.23
N GLY A 322 -18.75 16.82 10.61
CA GLY A 322 -18.55 16.48 12.02
C GLY A 322 -17.46 17.34 12.63
N ASP A 323 -17.58 17.65 13.93
CA ASP A 323 -16.51 18.28 14.70
C ASP A 323 -15.31 17.31 14.76
N ALA A 324 -14.13 17.80 14.37
CA ALA A 324 -12.88 17.04 14.30
C ALA A 324 -12.17 16.93 15.65
#